data_AF-A0A6H5IG22-F1
#
_entry.id   AF-A0A6H5IG22-F1
#
_cell.length_a   1.000
_cell.length_b   1.000
_cell.length_c   1.000
_cell.angle_alpha   90.00
_cell.angle_beta   90.00
_cell.angle_gamma   90.00
#
_symmetry.space_group_name_H-M   'P 1'
#
loop_
_entity.id
_entity.type
_entity.pdbx_description
1 polymer ?
#
loop_
_entity_poly.entity_id
_entity_poly.type
_entity_poly.pdbx_seq_one_letter_code
_entity_poly.pdbx_strand_id
1 'polypeptide(L)'
;MQQVSEHDNLINGIWVSYKEGVYNITDFVRKHPGGQSKIMMAAGGSIDPFWTIFANHQTDEILVLLESMRIGNLRSEDVYKHKDEDIYDPYALEPVRNQMLHINGKKPFCAEPPPPVLVKNFITPKEVFYVRNHLPVPYIDEENYELELAAEEKTMKTFNIEDIKKYPQHTITSAIMCGGNRRSEMGAEKPLKGLSWNVGAIGNASWTGAKLSDVLRDLGVKEEDYSHIQFEGMDIDPSGVPYGASIPISKALDPRADVLLAYEMNGEDIPLDHGYPLRVIVPGVVGARNVKWVNRIILSKNESPSQFQQNDYKGFSPSINWDNVDFKTAPAIQEMPVTSAICCPQKDEKITVAKDGTIPVKGYAWSGGGKKIIRVDVTADQGETWHIAELVAQDPDAKEGRHYAWTLWSLNLPVDKMKKSIEIWVKAVDSQYNTQPESFKNIWNLRGFLCNAYHKVKVNLG
;
A
#
# COMPACT_ATOMS: atom_id res chain seq x y z
N MET A 1 25.64 -19.10 -21.65
CA MET A 1 25.30 -17.71 -21.25
C MET A 1 25.45 -16.70 -22.39
N GLN A 2 26.51 -16.76 -23.21
CA GLN A 2 26.73 -15.81 -24.31
C GLN A 2 25.55 -15.67 -25.29
N GLN A 3 24.90 -16.79 -25.65
CA GLN A 3 23.69 -16.74 -26.49
C GLN A 3 22.54 -16.01 -25.78
N VAL A 4 22.33 -16.23 -24.49
CA VAL A 4 21.27 -15.54 -23.72
C VAL A 4 21.49 -14.02 -23.75
N SER A 5 22.73 -13.55 -23.59
CA SER A 5 23.04 -12.12 -23.62
C SER A 5 22.82 -11.43 -24.97
N GLU A 6 22.74 -12.16 -26.08
CA GLU A 6 22.41 -11.60 -27.41
C GLU A 6 20.90 -11.29 -27.55
N HIS A 7 20.09 -11.84 -26.65
CA HIS A 7 18.63 -11.73 -26.60
C HIS A 7 18.20 -10.79 -25.46
N ASP A 8 18.64 -9.52 -25.51
CA ASP A 8 18.39 -8.49 -24.50
C ASP A 8 17.34 -7.44 -24.90
N ASN A 9 16.72 -7.59 -26.08
CA ASN A 9 15.82 -6.59 -26.66
C ASN A 9 14.71 -7.20 -27.53
N LEU A 10 13.70 -6.41 -27.89
CA LEU A 10 12.54 -6.90 -28.66
C LEU A 10 12.86 -7.36 -30.09
N ILE A 11 13.95 -6.88 -30.71
CA ILE A 11 14.33 -7.27 -32.08
C ILE A 11 14.89 -8.68 -32.09
N ASN A 12 15.79 -8.96 -31.15
CA ASN A 12 16.43 -10.27 -31.03
C ASN A 12 15.57 -11.27 -30.25
N GLY A 13 14.56 -10.79 -29.52
CA GLY A 13 13.85 -11.55 -28.50
C GLY A 13 14.50 -11.32 -27.12
N ILE A 14 13.70 -11.43 -26.07
CA ILE A 14 14.11 -11.17 -24.68
C ILE A 14 14.21 -12.51 -23.95
N TRP A 15 15.43 -12.97 -23.73
CA TRP A 15 15.70 -14.22 -23.01
C TRP A 15 16.24 -13.91 -21.61
N VAL A 16 15.90 -14.77 -20.67
CA VAL A 16 16.44 -14.74 -19.31
C VAL A 16 16.84 -16.15 -18.88
N SER A 17 17.76 -16.26 -17.92
CA SER A 17 18.06 -17.52 -17.27
C SER A 17 17.60 -17.54 -15.81
N TYR A 18 17.17 -18.70 -15.34
CA TYR A 18 16.89 -18.97 -13.93
C TYR A 18 17.39 -20.37 -13.61
N LYS A 19 18.31 -20.48 -12.65
CA LYS A 19 19.04 -21.74 -12.39
C LYS A 19 19.64 -22.28 -13.69
N GLU A 20 19.23 -23.48 -14.13
CA GLU A 20 19.69 -24.09 -15.39
C GLU A 20 18.81 -23.77 -16.61
N GLY A 21 17.61 -23.20 -16.43
CA GLY A 21 16.67 -22.97 -17.51
C GLY A 21 16.96 -21.67 -18.26
N VAL A 22 16.67 -21.66 -19.57
CA VAL A 22 16.63 -20.48 -20.43
C VAL A 22 15.20 -20.28 -20.91
N TYR A 23 14.70 -19.05 -20.77
CA TYR A 23 13.29 -18.72 -20.95
C TYR A 23 13.15 -17.55 -21.92
N ASN A 24 12.24 -17.67 -22.90
CA ASN A 24 11.89 -16.57 -23.78
C ASN A 24 10.68 -15.81 -23.21
N ILE A 25 10.93 -14.64 -22.64
CA ILE A 25 9.89 -13.82 -21.99
C ILE A 25 9.39 -12.68 -22.87
N THR A 26 9.73 -12.67 -24.16
CA THR A 26 9.41 -11.57 -25.11
C THR A 26 7.95 -11.14 -25.03
N ASP A 27 7.03 -12.11 -25.08
CA ASP A 27 5.59 -11.84 -25.06
C ASP A 27 5.05 -11.52 -23.65
N PHE A 28 5.78 -11.90 -22.61
CA PHE A 28 5.40 -11.68 -21.22
C PHE A 28 5.83 -10.32 -20.68
N VAL A 29 6.87 -9.72 -21.25
CA VAL A 29 7.43 -8.42 -20.81
C VAL A 29 6.36 -7.35 -20.66
N ARG A 30 5.44 -7.25 -21.62
CA ARG A 30 4.34 -6.27 -21.58
C ARG A 30 3.26 -6.60 -20.54
N LYS A 31 3.16 -7.86 -20.14
CA LYS A 31 2.17 -8.39 -19.19
C LYS A 31 2.69 -8.48 -17.76
N HIS A 32 3.96 -8.11 -17.54
CA HIS A 32 4.62 -8.23 -16.27
C HIS A 32 4.02 -7.26 -15.23
N PRO A 33 3.62 -7.74 -14.04
CA PRO A 33 2.93 -6.89 -13.05
C PRO A 33 3.81 -5.81 -12.45
N GLY A 34 5.13 -6.02 -12.44
CA GLY A 34 6.11 -5.00 -12.05
C GLY A 34 6.43 -4.00 -13.17
N GLY A 35 5.75 -4.09 -14.31
CA GLY A 35 5.96 -3.30 -15.53
C GLY A 35 7.15 -3.75 -16.38
N GLN A 36 7.19 -3.21 -17.60
CA GLN A 36 8.23 -3.51 -18.60
C GLN A 36 9.62 -3.04 -18.14
N SER A 37 9.72 -1.84 -17.55
CA SER A 37 10.99 -1.30 -17.08
C SER A 37 11.71 -2.26 -16.14
N LYS A 38 11.01 -2.82 -15.15
CA LYS A 38 11.59 -3.72 -14.15
C LYS A 38 12.00 -5.08 -14.72
N ILE A 39 11.16 -5.70 -15.54
CA ILE A 39 11.48 -7.02 -16.12
C ILE A 39 12.60 -6.94 -17.16
N MET A 40 12.69 -5.82 -17.90
CA MET A 40 13.75 -5.61 -18.90
C MET A 40 15.14 -5.49 -18.28
N MET A 41 15.25 -5.20 -16.98
CA MET A 41 16.55 -5.13 -16.30
C MET A 41 17.23 -6.49 -16.20
N ALA A 42 16.49 -7.59 -16.35
CA ALA A 42 17.04 -8.93 -16.40
C ALA A 42 17.26 -9.44 -17.84
N ALA A 43 16.92 -8.65 -18.86
CA ALA A 43 17.01 -9.06 -20.26
C ALA A 43 18.45 -9.45 -20.62
N GLY A 44 18.61 -10.63 -21.23
CA GLY A 44 19.91 -11.20 -21.57
C GLY A 44 20.72 -11.74 -20.38
N GLY A 45 20.15 -11.73 -19.17
CA GLY A 45 20.85 -12.10 -17.93
C GLY A 45 20.10 -13.13 -17.08
N SER A 46 20.64 -13.39 -15.89
CA SER A 46 19.99 -14.22 -14.87
C SER A 46 18.98 -13.40 -14.06
N ILE A 47 17.80 -13.98 -13.81
CA ILE A 47 16.79 -13.40 -12.90
C ILE A 47 17.03 -13.76 -11.43
N ASP A 48 18.01 -14.62 -11.12
CA ASP A 48 18.29 -15.08 -9.74
C ASP A 48 18.53 -13.92 -8.75
N PRO A 49 19.31 -12.86 -9.07
CA PRO A 49 19.48 -11.71 -8.15
C PRO A 49 18.17 -10.95 -7.92
N PHE A 50 17.36 -10.79 -8.96
CA PHE A 50 16.07 -10.12 -8.89
C PHE A 50 15.07 -10.91 -8.07
N TRP A 51 15.03 -12.23 -8.20
CA TRP A 51 14.12 -13.09 -7.45
C TRP A 51 14.56 -13.34 -6.02
N THR A 52 15.83 -13.10 -5.69
CA THR A 52 16.31 -13.07 -4.30
C THR A 52 15.72 -11.87 -3.56
N ILE A 53 15.67 -10.69 -4.21
CA ILE A 53 15.06 -9.47 -3.65
C ILE A 53 13.53 -9.50 -3.81
N PHE A 54 13.00 -9.76 -4.99
CA PHE A 54 11.57 -9.90 -5.23
C PHE A 54 11.12 -11.35 -5.07
N ALA A 55 11.33 -11.92 -3.89
CA ALA A 55 11.02 -13.33 -3.60
C ALA A 55 9.53 -13.67 -3.68
N ASN A 56 8.65 -12.68 -3.84
CA ASN A 56 7.26 -12.87 -4.23
C ASN A 56 7.09 -13.49 -5.64
N HIS A 57 8.16 -13.59 -6.44
CA HIS A 57 8.17 -14.38 -7.67
C HIS A 57 8.41 -15.88 -7.44
N GLN A 58 8.86 -16.30 -6.26
CA GLN A 58 9.16 -17.70 -5.93
C GLN A 58 7.92 -18.43 -5.39
N THR A 59 6.82 -18.38 -6.14
CA THR A 59 5.60 -19.14 -5.85
C THR A 59 5.38 -20.20 -6.93
N ASP A 60 4.74 -21.31 -6.58
CA ASP A 60 4.49 -22.41 -7.54
C ASP A 60 3.78 -21.93 -8.81
N GLU A 61 2.81 -21.01 -8.67
CA GLU A 61 2.09 -20.42 -9.81
C GLU A 61 3.02 -19.67 -10.77
N ILE A 62 3.93 -18.85 -10.23
CA ILE A 62 4.88 -18.08 -11.05
C ILE A 62 5.96 -18.98 -11.63
N LEU A 63 6.38 -20.03 -10.90
CA LEU A 63 7.33 -21.02 -11.41
C LEU A 63 6.73 -21.82 -12.58
N VAL A 64 5.47 -22.24 -12.49
CA VAL A 64 4.75 -22.89 -13.59
C VAL A 64 4.61 -21.95 -14.79
N LEU A 65 4.28 -20.68 -14.55
CA LEU A 65 4.22 -19.68 -15.61
C LEU A 65 5.58 -19.49 -16.29
N LEU A 66 6.67 -19.38 -15.52
CA LEU A 66 8.03 -19.27 -16.06
C LEU A 66 8.37 -20.50 -16.89
N GLU A 67 8.08 -21.70 -16.38
CA GLU A 67 8.37 -22.96 -17.07
C GLU A 67 7.64 -23.09 -18.42
N SER A 68 6.44 -22.53 -18.54
CA SER A 68 5.72 -22.46 -19.82
C SER A 68 6.44 -21.67 -20.91
N MET A 69 7.43 -20.86 -20.53
CA MET A 69 8.25 -20.02 -21.42
C MET A 69 9.65 -20.60 -21.67
N ARG A 70 9.95 -21.82 -21.19
CA ARG A 70 11.29 -22.42 -21.34
C ARG A 70 11.58 -22.77 -22.80
N ILE A 71 12.77 -22.38 -23.26
CA ILE A 71 13.26 -22.64 -24.62
C ILE A 71 14.51 -23.51 -24.64
N GLY A 72 15.11 -23.79 -23.49
CA GLY A 72 16.30 -24.61 -23.39
C GLY A 72 16.94 -24.54 -22.01
N ASN A 73 18.17 -25.06 -21.92
CA ASN A 73 18.98 -25.08 -20.71
C ASN A 73 20.35 -24.48 -20.97
N LEU A 74 20.93 -23.89 -19.92
CA LEU A 74 22.34 -23.55 -19.88
C LEU A 74 23.19 -24.83 -19.84
N ARG A 75 24.40 -24.74 -20.40
CA ARG A 75 25.40 -25.80 -20.22
C ARG A 75 25.81 -25.86 -18.76
N SER A 76 26.18 -27.02 -18.25
CA SER A 76 26.52 -27.25 -16.83
C SER A 76 27.66 -26.36 -16.30
N GLU A 77 28.52 -25.88 -17.21
CA GLU A 77 29.61 -24.92 -16.96
C GLU A 77 29.14 -23.45 -16.87
N ASP A 78 28.02 -23.15 -17.53
CA ASP A 78 27.36 -21.83 -17.58
C ASP A 78 26.27 -21.68 -16.51
N VAL A 79 25.81 -22.80 -15.93
CA VAL A 79 24.90 -22.76 -14.79
C VAL A 79 25.62 -22.05 -13.66
N TYR A 80 25.08 -20.92 -13.24
CA TYR A 80 25.59 -20.18 -12.09
C TYR A 80 25.42 -21.06 -10.85
N LYS A 81 26.48 -21.79 -10.49
CA LYS A 81 26.53 -22.62 -9.29
C LYS A 81 26.81 -21.69 -8.12
N HIS A 82 25.76 -21.19 -7.47
CA HIS A 82 25.92 -20.61 -6.15
C HIS A 82 26.61 -21.66 -5.26
N LYS A 83 27.77 -21.32 -4.69
CA LYS A 83 28.22 -21.99 -3.47
C LYS A 83 27.26 -21.55 -2.38
N ASP A 84 26.71 -22.49 -1.62
CA ASP A 84 25.75 -22.21 -0.53
C ASP A 84 26.31 -21.22 0.53
N GLU A 85 27.63 -20.97 0.53
CA GLU A 85 28.33 -20.05 1.43
C GLU A 85 28.32 -18.57 1.00
N ASP A 86 27.93 -18.23 -0.23
CA ASP A 86 27.96 -16.83 -0.78
C ASP A 86 26.57 -16.14 -0.83
N ILE A 87 25.53 -16.71 -0.20
CA ILE A 87 24.17 -16.15 -0.25
C ILE A 87 24.03 -15.03 0.79
N TYR A 88 24.30 -13.79 0.39
CA TYR A 88 23.76 -12.63 1.09
C TYR A 88 22.25 -12.64 0.91
N ASP A 89 21.51 -13.18 1.89
CA ASP A 89 20.06 -13.02 1.96
C ASP A 89 19.76 -11.53 2.28
N PRO A 90 19.24 -10.74 1.33
CA PRO A 90 19.02 -9.32 1.53
C PRO A 90 17.97 -9.04 2.61
N TYR A 91 17.25 -10.07 3.05
CA TYR A 91 16.27 -10.03 4.12
C TYR A 91 16.81 -10.56 5.47
N ALA A 92 18.11 -10.85 5.59
CA ALA A 92 18.70 -11.44 6.80
C ALA A 92 18.57 -10.55 8.04
N LEU A 93 18.53 -9.22 7.85
CA LEU A 93 18.45 -8.22 8.92
C LEU A 93 17.04 -7.66 9.11
N GLU A 94 16.03 -8.33 8.53
CA GLU A 94 14.64 -7.93 8.68
C GLU A 94 14.21 -7.94 10.17
N PRO A 95 13.46 -6.93 10.63
CA PRO A 95 13.02 -6.87 12.02
C PRO A 95 12.10 -8.03 12.40
N VAL A 96 12.01 -8.32 13.70
CA VAL A 96 11.06 -9.29 14.24
C VAL A 96 9.67 -8.65 14.32
N ARG A 97 8.65 -9.35 13.82
CA ARG A 97 7.26 -8.87 13.82
C ARG A 97 6.36 -9.69 14.74
N ASN A 98 5.23 -9.08 15.11
CA ASN A 98 4.21 -9.72 15.92
C ASN A 98 3.61 -10.92 15.18
N GLN A 99 3.55 -12.07 15.86
CA GLN A 99 3.04 -13.32 15.31
C GLN A 99 1.52 -13.34 15.06
N MET A 100 0.78 -12.38 15.62
CA MET A 100 -0.65 -12.23 15.37
C MET A 100 -0.98 -11.72 13.96
N LEU A 101 -0.01 -11.11 13.28
CA LEU A 101 -0.22 -10.57 11.94
C LEU A 101 -0.50 -11.69 10.93
N HIS A 102 -1.51 -11.48 10.09
CA HIS A 102 -1.74 -12.31 8.93
C HIS A 102 -0.74 -11.97 7.83
N ILE A 103 0.18 -12.88 7.54
CA ILE A 103 1.26 -12.67 6.59
C ILE A 103 0.76 -12.93 5.17
N ASN A 104 0.72 -11.88 4.36
CA ASN A 104 0.40 -11.92 2.93
C ASN A 104 1.64 -12.06 2.04
N GLY A 105 2.81 -11.68 2.55
CA GLY A 105 4.11 -11.84 1.89
C GLY A 105 5.23 -11.90 2.91
N LYS A 106 6.14 -12.86 2.78
CA LYS A 106 7.29 -13.00 3.70
C LYS A 106 8.49 -12.17 3.26
N LYS A 107 8.78 -12.15 1.96
CA LYS A 107 9.92 -11.47 1.34
C LYS A 107 9.48 -10.87 0.00
N PRO A 108 9.24 -9.55 -0.10
CA PRO A 108 9.27 -8.57 1.00
C PRO A 108 8.15 -8.81 2.01
N PHE A 109 8.37 -8.40 3.27
CA PHE A 109 7.39 -8.59 4.34
C PHE A 109 6.15 -7.71 4.12
N CYS A 110 4.98 -8.35 4.11
CA CYS A 110 3.68 -7.73 3.97
C CYS A 110 2.67 -8.46 4.85
N ALA A 111 2.05 -7.77 5.79
CA ALA A 111 1.12 -8.38 6.72
C ALA A 111 0.07 -7.39 7.25
N GLU A 112 -1.08 -7.90 7.67
CA GLU A 112 -2.19 -7.13 8.21
C GLU A 112 -2.65 -7.70 9.57
N PRO A 113 -3.19 -6.87 10.49
CA PRO A 113 -3.78 -7.39 11.72
C PRO A 113 -5.07 -8.19 11.44
N PRO A 114 -5.42 -9.15 12.30
CA PRO A 114 -6.73 -9.79 12.28
C PRO A 114 -7.85 -8.73 12.42
N PRO A 115 -8.96 -8.82 11.67
CA PRO A 115 -10.01 -7.80 11.70
C PRO A 115 -10.55 -7.45 13.10
N PRO A 116 -10.80 -8.42 14.01
CA PRO A 116 -11.24 -8.08 15.38
C PRO A 116 -10.22 -7.25 16.18
N VAL A 117 -8.93 -7.43 15.90
CA VAL A 117 -7.83 -6.69 16.54
C VAL A 117 -7.71 -5.29 15.94
N LEU A 118 -7.89 -5.16 14.62
CA LEU A 118 -7.82 -3.90 13.87
C LEU A 118 -8.67 -2.80 14.51
N VAL A 119 -9.92 -3.12 14.84
CA VAL A 119 -10.92 -2.16 15.35
C VAL A 119 -11.04 -2.16 16.88
N LYS A 120 -10.07 -2.75 17.59
CA LYS A 120 -10.08 -2.79 19.07
C LYS A 120 -9.81 -1.42 19.68
N ASN A 121 -8.94 -0.64 19.05
CA ASN A 121 -8.51 0.68 19.53
C ASN A 121 -8.62 1.71 18.41
N PHE A 122 -8.93 2.95 18.77
CA PHE A 122 -8.93 4.05 17.80
C PHE A 122 -7.52 4.29 17.23
N ILE A 123 -6.49 4.25 18.08
CA ILE A 123 -5.08 4.24 17.68
C ILE A 123 -4.61 2.78 17.61
N THR A 124 -4.21 2.33 16.43
CA THR A 124 -3.67 1.01 16.19
C THR A 124 -2.30 0.90 16.89
N PRO A 125 -2.09 -0.07 17.80
CA PRO A 125 -0.78 -0.32 18.38
C PRO A 125 0.24 -0.64 17.29
N LYS A 126 1.46 -0.13 17.44
CA LYS A 126 2.51 -0.20 16.42
C LYS A 126 2.89 -1.64 16.06
N GLU A 127 2.79 -2.57 17.01
CA GLU A 127 3.10 -4.00 16.82
C GLU A 127 2.10 -4.72 15.91
N VAL A 128 0.91 -4.15 15.71
CA VAL A 128 -0.16 -4.72 14.88
C VAL A 128 -0.58 -3.78 13.75
N PHE A 129 0.14 -2.67 13.55
CA PHE A 129 -0.05 -1.80 12.41
C PHE A 129 0.37 -2.56 11.14
N TYR A 130 -0.44 -2.51 10.08
CA TYR A 130 -0.16 -3.28 8.88
C TYR A 130 1.20 -2.89 8.26
N VAL A 131 1.93 -3.88 7.75
CA VAL A 131 3.24 -3.67 7.12
C VAL A 131 3.10 -3.94 5.63
N ARG A 132 3.56 -3.01 4.80
CA ARG A 132 3.74 -3.23 3.36
C ARG A 132 5.13 -2.77 2.96
N ASN A 133 5.98 -3.72 2.62
CA ASN A 133 7.32 -3.45 2.08
C ASN A 133 7.36 -3.92 0.61
N HIS A 134 7.96 -3.14 -0.29
CA HIS A 134 8.23 -3.59 -1.67
C HIS A 134 9.61 -4.26 -1.79
N LEU A 135 10.50 -3.96 -0.85
CA LEU A 135 11.93 -4.26 -0.82
C LEU A 135 12.31 -4.62 0.63
N PRO A 136 13.53 -5.12 0.88
CA PRO A 136 14.04 -5.31 2.24
C PRO A 136 14.01 -4.01 3.04
N VAL A 137 13.79 -4.14 4.35
CA VAL A 137 13.97 -3.02 5.28
C VAL A 137 15.46 -2.61 5.24
N PRO A 138 15.78 -1.34 4.95
CA PRO A 138 17.15 -0.88 4.84
C PRO A 138 17.84 -0.92 6.20
N TYR A 139 19.16 -1.15 6.18
CA TYR A 139 20.01 -0.90 7.34
C TYR A 139 20.11 0.62 7.55
N ILE A 140 19.90 1.06 8.79
CA ILE A 140 19.97 2.47 9.17
C ILE A 140 21.19 2.67 10.05
N ASP A 141 22.12 3.50 9.58
CA ASP A 141 23.18 4.07 10.39
C ASP A 141 22.70 5.43 10.92
N GLU A 142 22.37 5.50 12.20
CA GLU A 142 21.79 6.70 12.81
C GLU A 142 22.78 7.88 12.82
N GLU A 143 24.07 7.62 12.99
CA GLU A 143 25.10 8.66 13.07
C GLU A 143 25.32 9.32 11.71
N ASN A 144 25.13 8.56 10.63
CA ASN A 144 25.38 8.97 9.25
C ASN A 144 24.10 9.17 8.43
N TYR A 145 22.92 9.13 9.06
CA TYR A 145 21.66 9.36 8.37
C TYR A 145 21.55 10.81 7.90
N GLU A 146 21.29 10.99 6.61
CA GLU A 146 21.09 12.28 5.96
C GLU A 146 19.81 12.28 5.12
N LEU A 147 19.09 13.40 5.19
CA LEU A 147 18.01 13.75 4.28
C LEU A 147 18.49 14.84 3.32
N GLU A 148 18.65 14.49 2.05
CA GLU A 148 18.94 15.44 0.98
C GLU A 148 17.65 16.12 0.51
N LEU A 149 17.65 17.45 0.43
CA LEU A 149 16.64 18.20 -0.30
C LEU A 149 17.28 18.83 -1.54
N ALA A 150 16.77 18.47 -2.72
CA ALA A 150 17.26 18.89 -4.02
C ALA A 150 16.19 19.65 -4.82
N ALA A 151 16.65 20.50 -5.73
CA ALA A 151 15.86 21.08 -6.81
C ALA A 151 16.33 20.45 -8.13
N GLU A 152 15.47 19.62 -8.72
CA GLU A 152 15.84 18.71 -9.81
C GLU A 152 17.12 17.92 -9.42
N GLU A 153 18.24 18.11 -10.14
CA GLU A 153 19.50 17.41 -9.87
C GLU A 153 20.43 18.11 -8.87
N LYS A 154 20.08 19.32 -8.42
CA LYS A 154 20.96 20.14 -7.57
C LYS A 154 20.55 20.08 -6.10
N THR A 155 21.43 19.56 -5.25
CA THR A 155 21.29 19.61 -3.80
C THR A 155 21.15 21.06 -3.31
N MET A 156 20.08 21.34 -2.58
CA MET A 156 19.84 22.63 -1.93
C MET A 156 20.35 22.62 -0.49
N LYS A 157 20.05 21.55 0.24
CA LYS A 157 20.42 21.39 1.64
C LYS A 157 20.41 19.90 2.01
N THR A 158 21.29 19.54 2.93
CA THR A 158 21.29 18.24 3.59
C THR A 158 20.97 18.45 5.06
N PHE A 159 20.12 17.60 5.61
CA PHE A 159 19.69 17.64 7.02
C PHE A 159 20.08 16.33 7.68
N ASN A 160 20.61 16.37 8.90
CA ASN A 160 20.53 15.21 9.79
C ASN A 160 19.17 15.19 10.53
N ILE A 161 18.91 14.15 11.30
CA ILE A 161 17.63 14.02 12.04
C ILE A 161 17.42 15.16 13.06
N GLU A 162 18.49 15.64 13.68
CA GLU A 162 18.45 16.72 14.66
C GLU A 162 18.14 18.07 14.00
N ASP A 163 18.54 18.30 12.75
CA ASP A 163 18.14 19.47 11.98
C ASP A 163 16.63 19.47 11.70
N ILE A 164 16.04 18.31 11.43
CA ILE A 164 14.59 18.17 11.24
C ILE A 164 13.84 18.43 12.55
N LYS A 165 14.35 17.94 13.68
CA LYS A 165 13.75 18.18 15.01
C LYS A 165 13.81 19.63 15.48
N LYS A 166 14.62 20.50 14.85
CA LYS A 166 14.64 21.96 15.14
C LYS A 166 13.40 22.70 14.64
N TYR A 167 12.69 22.17 13.64
CA TYR A 167 11.43 22.76 13.18
C TYR A 167 10.31 22.54 14.21
N PRO A 168 9.26 23.39 14.24
CA PRO A 168 8.13 23.20 15.14
C PRO A 168 7.53 21.79 15.05
N GLN A 169 7.42 21.14 16.20
CA GLN A 169 6.85 19.80 16.30
C GLN A 169 5.33 19.86 16.11
N HIS A 170 4.82 18.97 15.26
CA HIS A 170 3.40 18.81 15.01
C HIS A 170 2.99 17.35 15.14
N THR A 171 1.89 17.10 15.85
CA THR A 171 1.26 15.79 15.96
C THR A 171 -0.09 15.81 15.26
N ILE A 172 -0.35 14.80 14.43
CA ILE A 172 -1.65 14.57 13.80
C ILE A 172 -2.08 13.11 13.96
N THR A 173 -3.38 12.86 14.01
CA THR A 173 -3.91 11.50 13.87
C THR A 173 -4.30 11.24 12.43
N SER A 174 -3.69 10.25 11.79
CA SER A 174 -3.99 9.90 10.40
C SER A 174 -4.03 8.39 10.20
N ALA A 175 -5.06 7.93 9.50
CA ALA A 175 -5.06 6.60 8.95
C ALA A 175 -4.19 6.55 7.69
N ILE A 176 -3.45 5.46 7.53
CA ILE A 176 -2.76 5.12 6.30
C ILE A 176 -3.42 3.87 5.75
N MET A 177 -3.90 3.91 4.51
CA MET A 177 -4.52 2.78 3.83
C MET A 177 -3.72 2.40 2.58
N CYS A 178 -3.42 1.11 2.43
CA CYS A 178 -2.87 0.60 1.18
C CYS A 178 -3.91 0.74 0.05
N GLY A 179 -3.49 1.15 -1.15
CA GLY A 179 -4.40 1.22 -2.30
C GLY A 179 -5.06 -0.13 -2.64
N GLY A 180 -4.44 -1.24 -2.22
CA GLY A 180 -4.92 -2.61 -2.41
C GLY A 180 -5.67 -3.20 -1.22
N ASN A 181 -6.06 -2.41 -0.20
CA ASN A 181 -6.92 -2.88 0.87
C ASN A 181 -8.18 -3.54 0.29
N ARG A 182 -8.64 -4.66 0.85
CA ARG A 182 -9.79 -5.45 0.36
C ARG A 182 -9.63 -6.07 -1.04
N ARG A 183 -8.39 -6.21 -1.55
CA ARG A 183 -8.13 -6.81 -2.87
C ARG A 183 -8.67 -8.24 -2.98
N SER A 184 -8.65 -9.03 -1.89
CA SER A 184 -9.13 -10.41 -1.91
C SER A 184 -10.59 -10.51 -2.36
N GLU A 185 -11.43 -9.52 -2.02
CA GLU A 185 -12.84 -9.50 -2.40
C GLU A 185 -13.03 -9.20 -3.89
N MET A 186 -12.28 -8.24 -4.43
CA MET A 186 -12.30 -7.96 -5.86
C MET A 186 -11.73 -9.14 -6.67
N GLY A 187 -10.74 -9.84 -6.12
CA GLY A 187 -10.15 -11.05 -6.71
C GLY A 187 -11.11 -12.24 -6.78
N ALA A 188 -12.12 -12.27 -5.89
CA ALA A 188 -13.19 -13.28 -5.93
C ALA A 188 -14.20 -13.03 -7.07
N GLU A 189 -14.38 -11.79 -7.53
CA GLU A 189 -15.20 -11.47 -8.71
C GLU A 189 -14.50 -11.91 -10.00
N LYS A 190 -13.21 -11.60 -10.13
CA LYS A 190 -12.38 -12.00 -11.27
C LYS A 190 -10.90 -12.00 -10.86
N PRO A 191 -10.09 -13.01 -11.25
CA PRO A 191 -8.70 -13.15 -10.83
C PRO A 191 -7.84 -11.89 -11.05
N LEU A 192 -6.97 -11.61 -10.08
CA LEU A 192 -6.11 -10.42 -10.04
C LEU A 192 -4.67 -10.80 -9.70
N LYS A 193 -3.73 -9.93 -10.07
CA LYS A 193 -2.33 -10.04 -9.67
C LYS A 193 -2.05 -9.06 -8.52
N GLY A 194 -1.47 -9.55 -7.43
CA GLY A 194 -1.05 -8.73 -6.28
C GLY A 194 -1.27 -9.43 -4.95
N LEU A 195 -0.83 -8.79 -3.86
CA LEU A 195 -1.02 -9.30 -2.50
C LEU A 195 -2.51 -9.41 -2.17
N SER A 196 -2.91 -10.55 -1.62
CA SER A 196 -4.31 -10.85 -1.27
C SER A 196 -4.71 -10.21 0.07
N TRP A 197 -4.76 -8.88 0.13
CA TRP A 197 -5.21 -8.16 1.32
C TRP A 197 -6.69 -8.40 1.62
N ASN A 198 -6.99 -8.68 2.87
CA ASN A 198 -8.34 -8.61 3.44
C ASN A 198 -8.65 -7.15 3.83
N VAL A 199 -9.49 -6.92 4.84
CA VAL A 199 -9.90 -5.59 5.31
C VAL A 199 -8.84 -4.86 6.17
N GLY A 200 -7.70 -5.49 6.46
CA GLY A 200 -6.72 -5.01 7.43
C GLY A 200 -5.53 -4.24 6.84
N ALA A 201 -5.51 -3.92 5.55
CA ALA A 201 -4.43 -3.11 4.96
C ALA A 201 -4.64 -1.59 5.20
N ILE A 202 -4.99 -1.25 6.45
CA ILE A 202 -5.16 0.09 6.99
C ILE A 202 -4.73 0.08 8.46
N GLY A 203 -4.16 1.19 8.94
CA GLY A 203 -3.94 1.42 10.37
C GLY A 203 -4.05 2.91 10.68
N ASN A 204 -4.45 3.24 11.91
CA ASN A 204 -4.61 4.62 12.37
C ASN A 204 -3.64 4.92 13.51
N ALA A 205 -2.81 5.95 13.36
CA ALA A 205 -1.77 6.28 14.32
C ALA A 205 -1.67 7.79 14.52
N SER A 206 -1.09 8.20 15.66
CA SER A 206 -0.63 9.56 15.83
C SER A 206 0.79 9.67 15.28
N TRP A 207 1.01 10.61 14.37
CA TRP A 207 2.30 10.85 13.73
C TRP A 207 2.83 12.19 14.20
N THR A 208 4.08 12.20 14.67
CA THR A 208 4.73 13.42 15.15
C THR A 208 5.98 13.70 14.33
N GLY A 209 6.14 14.97 13.91
CA GLY A 209 7.20 15.38 13.02
C GLY A 209 7.25 16.88 12.73
N ALA A 210 8.16 17.25 11.84
CA ALA A 210 8.22 18.58 11.25
C ALA A 210 7.22 18.69 10.09
N LYS A 211 6.54 19.83 9.94
CA LYS A 211 5.74 20.07 8.73
C LYS A 211 6.65 20.28 7.53
N LEU A 212 6.37 19.56 6.45
CA LEU A 212 7.09 19.73 5.19
C LEU A 212 6.94 21.16 4.66
N SER A 213 5.77 21.78 4.83
CA SER A 213 5.54 23.17 4.42
C SER A 213 6.44 24.17 5.16
N ASP A 214 6.79 23.93 6.42
CA ASP A 214 7.69 24.81 7.18
C ASP A 214 9.13 24.69 6.67
N VAL A 215 9.59 23.46 6.40
CA VAL A 215 10.91 23.20 5.81
C VAL A 215 11.04 23.84 4.43
N LEU A 216 10.02 23.68 3.58
CA LEU A 216 10.02 24.26 2.23
C LEU A 216 10.00 25.79 2.25
N ARG A 217 9.23 26.40 3.16
CA ARG A 217 9.17 27.87 3.32
C ARG A 217 10.47 28.45 3.85
N ASP A 218 11.12 27.79 4.80
CA ASP A 218 12.44 28.17 5.32
C ASP A 218 13.49 28.23 4.20
N LEU A 219 13.37 27.34 3.20
CA LEU A 219 14.24 27.33 2.02
C LEU A 219 13.78 28.26 0.89
N GLY A 220 12.71 29.04 1.08
CA GLY A 220 12.20 29.99 0.10
C GLY A 220 11.58 29.34 -1.14
N VAL A 221 11.12 28.09 -1.05
CA VAL A 221 10.46 27.38 -2.15
C VAL A 221 9.11 28.02 -2.45
N LYS A 222 8.84 28.23 -3.75
CA LYS A 222 7.58 28.80 -4.22
C LYS A 222 6.80 27.80 -5.07
N GLU A 223 5.48 27.91 -5.02
CA GLU A 223 4.57 27.00 -5.71
C GLU A 223 4.71 27.09 -7.22
N GLU A 224 4.98 28.28 -7.77
CA GLU A 224 5.09 28.54 -9.20
C GLU A 224 6.34 27.95 -9.88
N ASP A 225 7.37 27.59 -9.10
CA ASP A 225 8.66 27.13 -9.65
C ASP A 225 8.64 25.63 -10.00
N TYR A 226 7.75 24.86 -9.36
CA TYR A 226 7.68 23.41 -9.44
C TYR A 226 6.23 22.95 -9.56
N SER A 227 6.01 21.68 -9.91
CA SER A 227 4.66 21.09 -9.97
C SER A 227 4.47 20.02 -8.90
N HIS A 228 5.56 19.37 -8.51
CA HIS A 228 5.57 18.22 -7.62
C HIS A 228 6.76 18.27 -6.66
N ILE A 229 6.60 17.56 -5.55
CA ILE A 229 7.70 17.12 -4.72
C ILE A 229 7.79 15.59 -4.79
N GLN A 230 8.97 15.09 -5.08
CA GLN A 230 9.28 13.67 -5.16
C GLN A 230 10.00 13.24 -3.89
N PHE A 231 9.78 12.00 -3.48
CA PHE A 231 10.35 11.40 -2.29
C PHE A 231 11.00 10.08 -2.69
N GLU A 232 12.23 9.84 -2.23
CA GLU A 232 12.94 8.58 -2.41
C GLU A 232 13.29 8.01 -1.03
N GLY A 233 13.09 6.70 -0.89
CA GLY A 233 13.46 5.93 0.30
C GLY A 233 14.84 5.30 0.15
N MET A 234 15.42 4.86 1.27
CA MET A 234 16.67 4.11 1.31
C MET A 234 16.52 2.67 0.82
N ASP A 235 15.29 2.16 0.70
CA ASP A 235 15.05 0.83 0.16
C ASP A 235 15.24 0.83 -1.37
N ILE A 236 16.30 0.15 -1.81
CA ILE A 236 16.72 0.04 -3.21
C ILE A 236 16.47 -1.35 -3.79
N ASP A 237 16.14 -1.39 -5.07
CA ASP A 237 16.04 -2.64 -5.81
C ASP A 237 17.43 -3.14 -6.28
N PRO A 238 17.52 -4.33 -6.91
CA PRO A 238 18.80 -4.89 -7.35
C PRO A 238 19.61 -4.01 -8.32
N SER A 239 18.99 -3.00 -8.93
CA SER A 239 19.67 -2.05 -9.83
C SER A 239 20.06 -0.74 -9.18
N GLY A 240 19.82 -0.60 -7.87
CA GLY A 240 20.07 0.63 -7.14
C GLY A 240 18.97 1.68 -7.30
N VAL A 241 17.79 1.33 -7.85
CA VAL A 241 16.67 2.28 -7.96
C VAL A 241 15.83 2.25 -6.68
N PRO A 242 15.65 3.39 -5.99
CA PRO A 242 14.90 3.44 -4.74
C PRO A 242 13.39 3.29 -4.94
N TYR A 243 12.68 2.92 -3.87
CA TYR A 243 11.25 3.20 -3.79
C TYR A 243 11.03 4.71 -3.87
N GLY A 244 10.05 5.14 -4.68
CA GLY A 244 9.78 6.55 -4.84
C GLY A 244 8.32 6.85 -5.15
N ALA A 245 7.90 8.04 -4.75
CA ALA A 245 6.55 8.57 -5.00
C ALA A 245 6.60 10.10 -5.07
N SER A 246 5.50 10.73 -5.47
CA SER A 246 5.38 12.19 -5.43
C SER A 246 3.97 12.65 -5.08
N ILE A 247 3.90 13.88 -4.57
CA ILE A 247 2.64 14.62 -4.38
C ILE A 247 2.73 15.97 -5.09
N PRO A 248 1.59 16.62 -5.42
CA PRO A 248 1.60 17.98 -5.95
C PRO A 248 2.28 18.95 -4.98
N ILE A 249 3.04 19.92 -5.51
CA ILE A 249 3.74 20.92 -4.69
C ILE A 249 2.76 21.76 -3.86
N SER A 250 1.57 22.04 -4.40
CA SER A 250 0.50 22.77 -3.72
C SER A 250 0.06 22.08 -2.43
N LYS A 251 0.00 20.74 -2.41
CA LYS A 251 -0.29 19.96 -1.19
C LYS A 251 0.89 20.00 -0.21
N ALA A 252 2.13 20.00 -0.70
CA ALA A 252 3.32 20.04 0.14
C ALA A 252 3.53 21.40 0.83
N LEU A 253 3.18 22.50 0.15
CA LEU A 253 3.30 23.88 0.66
C LEU A 253 2.11 24.35 1.49
N ASP A 254 0.96 23.66 1.41
CA ASP A 254 -0.23 24.00 2.19
C ASP A 254 -0.05 23.64 3.67
N PRO A 255 -0.01 24.63 4.60
CA PRO A 255 0.13 24.38 6.02
C PRO A 255 -1.08 23.66 6.63
N ARG A 256 -2.21 23.60 5.92
CA ARG A 256 -3.44 22.89 6.32
C ARG A 256 -3.48 21.44 5.86
N ALA A 257 -2.64 21.04 4.90
CA ALA A 257 -2.57 19.66 4.43
C ALA A 257 -1.84 18.73 5.40
N ASP A 258 -1.15 19.31 6.40
CA ASP A 258 -0.42 18.60 7.46
C ASP A 258 0.52 17.49 6.94
N VAL A 259 1.20 17.74 5.82
CA VAL A 259 2.26 16.83 5.36
C VAL A 259 3.43 16.91 6.33
N LEU A 260 3.82 15.77 6.90
CA LEU A 260 4.90 15.68 7.90
C LEU A 260 6.11 14.91 7.37
N LEU A 261 7.28 15.36 7.79
CA LEU A 261 8.48 14.54 7.97
C LEU A 261 8.42 13.98 9.39
N ALA A 262 7.82 12.80 9.54
CA ALA A 262 7.54 12.17 10.83
C ALA A 262 8.72 11.32 11.29
N TYR A 263 9.11 11.49 12.55
CA TYR A 263 10.13 10.71 13.25
C TYR A 263 9.55 9.93 14.46
N GLU A 264 8.30 10.22 14.83
CA GLU A 264 7.57 9.55 15.91
C GLU A 264 6.23 8.97 15.43
N MET A 265 5.86 7.80 15.97
CA MET A 265 4.59 7.12 15.80
C MET A 265 4.06 6.69 17.17
N ASN A 266 2.84 7.11 17.50
CA ASN A 266 2.19 6.82 18.78
C ASN A 266 2.98 7.31 20.01
N GLY A 267 3.72 8.42 19.87
CA GLY A 267 4.47 9.06 20.97
C GLY A 267 5.83 8.43 21.26
N GLU A 268 6.28 7.50 20.41
CA GLU A 268 7.60 6.88 20.47
C GLU A 268 8.25 6.95 19.08
N ASP A 269 9.55 6.68 19.01
CA ASP A 269 10.25 6.60 17.72
C ASP A 269 9.56 5.63 16.75
N ILE A 270 9.53 6.00 15.47
CA ILE A 270 8.93 5.17 14.44
C ILE A 270 9.63 3.81 14.40
N PRO A 271 8.91 2.67 14.39
CA PRO A 271 9.55 1.37 14.22
C PRO A 271 10.22 1.21 12.85
N LEU A 272 11.26 0.37 12.75
CA LEU A 272 11.98 0.11 11.49
C LEU A 272 11.05 -0.24 10.32
N ASP A 273 10.09 -1.14 10.51
CA ASP A 273 9.09 -1.50 9.47
C ASP A 273 8.25 -0.33 8.96
N HIS A 274 8.15 0.72 9.77
CA HIS A 274 7.33 1.89 9.50
C HIS A 274 8.14 3.12 9.08
N GLY A 275 9.46 2.98 8.91
CA GLY A 275 10.28 4.01 8.26
C GLY A 275 11.24 4.77 9.16
N TYR A 276 11.67 4.19 10.29
CA TYR A 276 12.75 4.77 11.11
C TYR A 276 13.97 5.16 10.24
N PRO A 277 14.64 6.31 10.48
CA PRO A 277 14.35 7.31 11.51
C PRO A 277 13.33 8.35 11.05
N LEU A 278 13.02 8.40 9.75
CA LEU A 278 12.16 9.41 9.16
C LEU A 278 11.32 8.85 8.01
N ARG A 279 10.04 9.23 8.00
CA ARG A 279 9.14 8.96 6.89
C ARG A 279 8.34 10.20 6.51
N VAL A 280 7.81 10.18 5.30
CA VAL A 280 6.78 11.12 4.87
C VAL A 280 5.41 10.61 5.33
N ILE A 281 4.62 11.51 5.90
CA ILE A 281 3.19 11.32 6.15
C ILE A 281 2.42 12.33 5.30
N VAL A 282 1.56 11.82 4.42
CA VAL A 282 0.66 12.61 3.56
C VAL A 282 -0.78 12.24 3.93
N PRO A 283 -1.41 12.99 4.84
CA PRO A 283 -2.73 12.64 5.35
C PRO A 283 -3.82 12.66 4.28
N GLY A 284 -4.76 11.72 4.38
CA GLY A 284 -5.87 11.58 3.42
C GLY A 284 -5.47 11.08 2.02
N VAL A 285 -4.21 10.67 1.83
CA VAL A 285 -3.67 10.14 0.57
C VAL A 285 -3.34 8.65 0.72
N VAL A 286 -3.40 7.91 -0.38
CA VAL A 286 -3.04 6.49 -0.43
C VAL A 286 -1.65 6.23 0.17
N GLY A 287 -1.52 5.13 0.92
CA GLY A 287 -0.30 4.78 1.65
C GLY A 287 0.97 4.72 0.80
N ALA A 288 0.85 4.49 -0.52
CA ALA A 288 1.98 4.50 -1.44
C ALA A 288 2.72 5.85 -1.53
N ARG A 289 2.09 6.96 -1.16
CA ARG A 289 2.74 8.29 -1.16
C ARG A 289 3.42 8.63 0.17
N ASN A 290 3.24 7.79 1.18
CA ASN A 290 3.80 7.94 2.52
C ASN A 290 5.16 7.22 2.60
N VAL A 291 6.15 7.71 1.84
CA VAL A 291 7.47 7.08 1.66
C VAL A 291 8.16 6.88 3.02
N LYS A 292 8.64 5.66 3.25
CA LYS A 292 9.36 5.25 4.47
C LYS A 292 10.86 5.37 4.24
N TRP A 293 11.63 5.45 5.32
CA TRP A 293 13.10 5.53 5.25
C TRP A 293 13.55 6.64 4.29
N VAL A 294 12.86 7.78 4.32
CA VAL A 294 13.08 8.84 3.33
C VAL A 294 14.47 9.41 3.52
N ASN A 295 15.27 9.48 2.47
CA ASN A 295 16.60 10.10 2.51
C ASN A 295 16.79 11.15 1.42
N ARG A 296 15.82 11.31 0.50
CA ARG A 296 15.89 12.33 -0.55
C ARG A 296 14.53 12.89 -0.91
N ILE A 297 14.46 14.21 -1.02
CA ILE A 297 13.29 15.01 -1.39
C ILE A 297 13.67 15.91 -2.56
N ILE A 298 12.88 15.87 -3.64
CA ILE A 298 13.24 16.54 -4.89
C ILE A 298 12.08 17.45 -5.32
N LEU A 299 12.35 18.74 -5.44
CA LEU A 299 11.45 19.69 -6.10
C LEU A 299 11.56 19.50 -7.61
N SER A 300 10.43 19.23 -8.27
CA SER A 300 10.44 18.94 -9.71
C SER A 300 9.21 19.48 -10.43
N LYS A 301 9.38 19.76 -11.72
CA LYS A 301 8.26 20.08 -12.63
C LYS A 301 7.40 18.86 -12.99
N ASN A 302 7.88 17.66 -12.71
CA ASN A 302 7.22 16.40 -13.08
C ASN A 302 6.93 15.54 -11.85
N GLU A 303 5.94 14.66 -11.97
CA GLU A 303 5.76 13.55 -11.03
C GLU A 303 7.05 12.71 -10.93
N SER A 304 7.20 11.99 -9.81
CA SER A 304 8.28 11.02 -9.64
C SER A 304 8.31 10.05 -10.82
N PRO A 305 9.49 9.80 -11.43
CA PRO A 305 9.63 8.82 -12.50
C PRO A 305 9.56 7.37 -11.99
N SER A 306 9.45 7.17 -10.66
CA SER A 306 9.41 5.85 -10.05
C SER A 306 8.32 4.97 -10.65
N GLN A 307 8.64 3.68 -10.78
CA GLN A 307 7.72 2.65 -11.24
C GLN A 307 6.39 2.66 -10.45
N PHE A 308 6.45 2.94 -9.15
CA PHE A 308 5.29 2.97 -8.27
C PHE A 308 4.44 4.26 -8.39
N GLN A 309 4.95 5.30 -9.05
CA GLN A 309 4.19 6.50 -9.39
C GLN A 309 3.62 6.39 -10.81
N GLN A 310 4.44 5.97 -11.77
CA GLN A 310 4.09 6.03 -13.20
C GLN A 310 3.29 4.83 -13.68
N ASN A 311 3.67 3.62 -13.25
CA ASN A 311 3.20 2.35 -13.82
C ASN A 311 2.55 1.43 -12.77
N ASP A 312 2.15 2.00 -11.63
CA ASP A 312 1.40 1.31 -10.57
C ASP A 312 0.47 2.29 -9.85
N TYR A 313 -0.36 1.81 -8.94
CA TYR A 313 -1.29 2.61 -8.13
C TYR A 313 -2.15 3.57 -8.97
N LYS A 314 -2.81 3.02 -9.99
CA LYS A 314 -3.78 3.68 -10.88
C LYS A 314 -5.05 2.85 -10.99
N GLY A 315 -6.20 3.51 -11.09
CA GLY A 315 -7.50 2.89 -11.35
C GLY A 315 -7.82 2.88 -12.84
N PHE A 316 -8.40 1.78 -13.34
CA PHE A 316 -8.75 1.62 -14.75
C PHE A 316 -10.19 1.14 -14.90
N SER A 317 -10.76 1.35 -16.10
CA SER A 317 -12.06 0.77 -16.47
C SER A 317 -12.02 -0.76 -16.38
N PRO A 318 -13.13 -1.43 -15.99
CA PRO A 318 -13.21 -2.90 -15.95
C PRO A 318 -12.93 -3.60 -17.28
N SER A 319 -13.01 -2.89 -18.40
CA SER A 319 -12.68 -3.41 -19.73
C SER A 319 -11.17 -3.48 -20.01
N ILE A 320 -10.33 -2.84 -19.19
CA ILE A 320 -8.87 -2.83 -19.34
C ILE A 320 -8.27 -4.12 -18.76
N ASN A 321 -7.34 -4.72 -19.49
CA ASN A 321 -6.62 -5.94 -19.12
C ASN A 321 -5.11 -5.77 -19.42
N TRP A 322 -4.32 -6.80 -19.14
CA TRP A 322 -2.86 -6.75 -19.31
C TRP A 322 -2.39 -6.61 -20.76
N ASP A 323 -3.22 -6.92 -21.75
CA ASP A 323 -2.88 -6.81 -23.16
C ASP A 323 -3.11 -5.39 -23.72
N ASN A 324 -3.96 -4.59 -23.07
CA ASN A 324 -4.35 -3.25 -23.57
C ASN A 324 -4.18 -2.10 -22.56
N VAL A 325 -3.59 -2.36 -21.38
CA VAL A 325 -3.38 -1.32 -20.36
C VAL A 325 -2.36 -0.28 -20.85
N ASP A 326 -2.74 1.00 -20.75
CA ASP A 326 -1.84 2.13 -20.88
C ASP A 326 -1.91 2.97 -19.60
N PHE A 327 -0.84 2.93 -18.80
CA PHE A 327 -0.77 3.66 -17.53
C PHE A 327 -0.79 5.18 -17.68
N LYS A 328 -0.54 5.73 -18.88
CA LYS A 328 -0.63 7.17 -19.14
C LYS A 328 -2.08 7.68 -19.18
N THR A 329 -3.05 6.79 -19.36
CA THR A 329 -4.48 7.13 -19.48
C THR A 329 -5.17 7.37 -18.14
N ALA A 330 -4.52 7.05 -17.03
CA ALA A 330 -5.07 7.20 -15.69
C ALA A 330 -4.14 8.03 -14.79
N PRO A 331 -4.68 8.90 -13.93
CA PRO A 331 -3.89 9.62 -12.95
C PRO A 331 -3.38 8.68 -11.86
N ALA A 332 -2.21 9.00 -11.28
CA ALA A 332 -1.73 8.34 -10.08
C ALA A 332 -2.74 8.51 -8.94
N ILE A 333 -3.06 7.44 -8.21
CA ILE A 333 -3.93 7.52 -7.04
C ILE A 333 -3.25 8.44 -6.01
N GLN A 334 -3.99 9.46 -5.60
CA GLN A 334 -3.65 10.37 -4.51
C GLN A 334 -4.68 10.17 -3.40
N GLU A 335 -5.75 10.95 -3.38
CA GLU A 335 -6.85 10.77 -2.43
C GLU A 335 -7.65 9.51 -2.75
N MET A 336 -8.06 8.80 -1.70
CA MET A 336 -8.81 7.54 -1.80
C MET A 336 -10.32 7.80 -1.61
N PRO A 337 -11.21 7.04 -2.27
CA PRO A 337 -12.64 7.17 -2.07
C PRO A 337 -13.08 6.68 -0.68
N VAL A 338 -14.29 7.06 -0.28
CA VAL A 338 -14.93 6.53 0.92
C VAL A 338 -15.00 5.00 0.89
N THR A 339 -14.68 4.36 2.01
CA THR A 339 -14.75 2.91 2.20
C THR A 339 -15.14 2.56 3.63
N SER A 340 -15.63 1.34 3.82
CA SER A 340 -15.96 0.77 5.13
C SER A 340 -15.80 -0.75 5.09
N ALA A 341 -15.61 -1.34 6.27
CA ALA A 341 -15.54 -2.78 6.43
C ALA A 341 -16.13 -3.22 7.78
N ILE A 342 -16.69 -4.41 7.79
CA ILE A 342 -17.14 -5.14 8.99
C ILE A 342 -15.94 -5.93 9.48
N CYS A 343 -15.60 -5.78 10.76
CA CYS A 343 -14.47 -6.48 11.37
C CYS A 343 -14.92 -7.52 12.40
N CYS A 344 -16.10 -7.31 13.00
CA CYS A 344 -16.83 -8.34 13.71
C CYS A 344 -18.33 -8.22 13.37
N PRO A 345 -19.01 -9.33 13.12
CA PRO A 345 -18.51 -10.72 13.11
C PRO A 345 -17.60 -11.03 11.91
N GLN A 346 -16.93 -12.18 11.94
CA GLN A 346 -16.15 -12.72 10.82
C GLN A 346 -17.00 -13.63 9.93
N LYS A 347 -16.51 -13.87 8.70
CA LYS A 347 -17.18 -14.74 7.74
C LYS A 347 -17.39 -16.14 8.31
N ASP A 348 -18.59 -16.67 8.13
CA ASP A 348 -19.07 -17.98 8.58
C ASP A 348 -19.11 -18.18 10.11
N GLU A 349 -18.86 -17.12 10.90
CA GLU A 349 -18.97 -17.15 12.35
C GLU A 349 -20.40 -17.51 12.80
N LYS A 350 -20.51 -18.34 13.86
CA LYS A 350 -21.78 -18.67 14.49
C LYS A 350 -22.07 -17.68 15.61
N ILE A 351 -23.14 -16.90 15.48
CA ILE A 351 -23.46 -15.80 16.40
C ILE A 351 -24.75 -16.11 17.13
N THR A 352 -24.73 -15.93 18.45
CA THR A 352 -25.94 -16.01 19.26
C THR A 352 -26.75 -14.72 19.11
N VAL A 353 -28.02 -14.84 18.71
CA VAL A 353 -28.92 -13.67 18.66
C VAL A 353 -29.32 -13.28 20.07
N ALA A 354 -29.17 -11.99 20.40
CA ALA A 354 -29.56 -11.46 21.70
C ALA A 354 -31.08 -11.59 21.94
N LYS A 355 -31.49 -11.48 23.21
CA LYS A 355 -32.91 -11.60 23.60
C LYS A 355 -33.80 -10.62 22.84
N ASP A 356 -33.32 -9.40 22.63
CA ASP A 356 -33.99 -8.33 21.88
C ASP A 356 -34.01 -8.53 20.35
N GLY A 357 -33.36 -9.57 19.82
CA GLY A 357 -33.33 -9.85 18.38
C GLY A 357 -32.25 -9.13 17.60
N THR A 358 -31.21 -8.69 18.28
CA THR A 358 -30.06 -8.06 17.64
C THR A 358 -28.81 -8.94 17.67
N ILE A 359 -27.84 -8.61 16.80
CA ILE A 359 -26.46 -9.12 16.87
C ILE A 359 -25.47 -7.95 16.90
N PRO A 360 -24.35 -8.05 17.63
CA PRO A 360 -23.35 -6.99 17.65
C PRO A 360 -22.54 -7.00 16.34
N VAL A 361 -22.45 -5.84 15.69
CA VAL A 361 -21.65 -5.60 14.50
C VAL A 361 -20.75 -4.40 14.75
N LYS A 362 -19.48 -4.48 14.34
CA LYS A 362 -18.52 -3.37 14.44
C LYS A 362 -17.52 -3.39 13.30
N GLY A 363 -16.95 -2.23 13.02
CA GLY A 363 -16.01 -2.05 11.94
C GLY A 363 -15.40 -0.67 11.89
N TYR A 364 -14.80 -0.35 10.75
CA TYR A 364 -14.27 0.98 10.47
C TYR A 364 -14.90 1.56 9.20
N ALA A 365 -14.83 2.87 9.07
CA ALA A 365 -15.09 3.64 7.86
C ALA A 365 -14.04 4.74 7.71
N TRP A 366 -13.68 5.09 6.48
CA TRP A 366 -12.68 6.13 6.20
C TRP A 366 -12.86 6.70 4.79
N SER A 367 -12.52 7.97 4.60
CA SER A 367 -12.48 8.63 3.30
C SER A 367 -11.19 9.45 3.18
N GLY A 368 -10.64 9.53 1.97
CA GLY A 368 -9.44 10.33 1.70
C GLY A 368 -9.71 11.83 1.77
N GLY A 369 -8.67 12.63 1.50
CA GLY A 369 -8.80 14.09 1.36
C GLY A 369 -9.28 14.84 2.61
N GLY A 370 -9.20 14.21 3.79
CA GLY A 370 -9.67 14.77 5.06
C GLY A 370 -11.20 14.86 5.17
N LYS A 371 -11.94 14.07 4.38
CA LYS A 371 -13.41 14.07 4.39
C LYS A 371 -13.94 13.27 5.59
N LYS A 372 -14.79 13.89 6.40
CA LYS A 372 -15.37 13.27 7.59
C LYS A 372 -16.34 12.16 7.21
N ILE A 373 -16.35 11.04 7.92
CA ILE A 373 -17.47 10.09 7.86
C ILE A 373 -18.66 10.67 8.62
N ILE A 374 -19.77 10.86 7.93
CA ILE A 374 -21.00 11.43 8.51
C ILE A 374 -22.07 10.37 8.79
N ARG A 375 -21.99 9.20 8.13
CA ARG A 375 -22.94 8.10 8.34
C ARG A 375 -22.33 6.76 7.95
N VAL A 376 -22.70 5.71 8.68
CA VAL A 376 -22.48 4.31 8.31
C VAL A 376 -23.82 3.60 8.37
N ASP A 377 -24.20 2.95 7.28
CA ASP A 377 -25.47 2.22 7.14
C ASP A 377 -25.17 0.72 7.04
N VAL A 378 -25.92 -0.09 7.80
CA VAL A 378 -25.76 -1.55 7.89
C VAL A 378 -27.10 -2.24 7.63
N THR A 379 -27.10 -3.36 6.90
CA THR A 379 -28.28 -4.18 6.59
C THR A 379 -28.00 -5.66 6.84
N ALA A 380 -29.04 -6.44 7.16
CA ALA A 380 -29.02 -7.90 7.25
C ALA A 380 -30.00 -8.58 6.25
N ASP A 381 -30.64 -7.79 5.38
CA ASP A 381 -31.72 -8.22 4.48
C ASP A 381 -31.46 -7.79 3.03
N GLN A 382 -30.19 -7.69 2.65
CA GLN A 382 -29.76 -7.35 1.29
C GLN A 382 -30.24 -5.97 0.82
N GLY A 383 -30.39 -5.04 1.77
CA GLY A 383 -30.66 -3.64 1.50
C GLY A 383 -32.14 -3.26 1.42
N GLU A 384 -33.06 -4.18 1.74
CA GLU A 384 -34.49 -3.87 1.94
C GLU A 384 -34.66 -2.86 3.10
N THR A 385 -33.91 -3.05 4.20
CA THR A 385 -33.85 -2.11 5.31
C THR A 385 -32.41 -1.80 5.71
N TRP A 386 -32.18 -0.56 6.15
CA TRP A 386 -30.88 -0.07 6.58
C TRP A 386 -30.97 0.55 7.97
N HIS A 387 -29.99 0.24 8.80
CA HIS A 387 -29.84 0.76 10.15
C HIS A 387 -28.59 1.61 10.25
N ILE A 388 -28.73 2.79 10.85
CA ILE A 388 -27.62 3.72 11.05
C ILE A 388 -26.79 3.23 12.23
N ALA A 389 -25.50 3.00 12.02
CA ALA A 389 -24.57 2.64 13.08
C ALA A 389 -24.15 3.85 13.92
N GLU A 390 -23.82 3.60 15.19
CA GLU A 390 -23.19 4.58 16.07
C GLU A 390 -21.73 4.76 15.66
N LEU A 391 -21.28 6.02 15.51
CA LEU A 391 -19.88 6.35 15.24
C LEU A 391 -19.12 6.45 16.59
N VAL A 392 -18.64 5.32 17.09
CA VAL A 392 -18.11 5.17 18.45
C VAL A 392 -16.78 5.88 18.69
N ALA A 393 -15.97 6.11 17.65
CA ALA A 393 -14.73 6.87 17.76
C ALA A 393 -14.42 7.63 16.48
N GLN A 394 -14.16 8.93 16.64
CA GLN A 394 -13.63 9.84 15.63
C GLN A 394 -12.56 10.70 16.30
N ASP A 395 -11.66 11.28 15.51
CA ASP A 395 -10.68 12.25 16.02
C ASP A 395 -11.43 13.50 16.55
N PRO A 396 -11.40 13.77 17.87
CA PRO A 396 -12.10 14.90 18.45
C PRO A 396 -11.43 16.24 18.13
N ASP A 397 -10.14 16.22 17.78
CA ASP A 397 -9.33 17.42 17.52
C ASP A 397 -9.25 17.74 16.02
N ALA A 398 -9.85 16.90 15.17
CA ALA A 398 -9.91 17.11 13.74
C ALA A 398 -10.65 18.41 13.39
N LYS A 399 -10.01 19.22 12.56
CA LYS A 399 -10.56 20.47 12.04
C LYS A 399 -11.32 20.21 10.74
N GLU A 400 -12.19 21.14 10.35
CA GLU A 400 -12.94 21.05 9.09
C GLU A 400 -12.02 20.79 7.89
N GLY A 401 -12.36 19.78 7.09
CA GLY A 401 -11.55 19.31 5.96
C GLY A 401 -10.25 18.59 6.32
N ARG A 402 -10.03 18.26 7.61
CA ARG A 402 -8.80 17.62 8.13
C ARG A 402 -9.12 16.38 8.96
N HIS A 403 -10.16 15.63 8.58
CA HIS A 403 -10.53 14.36 9.20
C HIS A 403 -9.73 13.21 8.59
N TYR A 404 -8.46 13.08 8.99
CA TYR A 404 -7.54 12.09 8.40
C TYR A 404 -7.59 10.72 9.08
N ALA A 405 -8.00 10.70 10.34
CA ALA A 405 -8.24 9.46 11.08
C ALA A 405 -9.45 8.70 10.53
N TRP A 406 -9.45 7.37 10.71
CA TRP A 406 -10.66 6.58 10.45
C TRP A 406 -11.77 6.88 11.46
N THR A 407 -12.96 6.34 11.20
CA THR A 407 -14.08 6.32 12.12
C THR A 407 -14.37 4.88 12.49
N LEU A 408 -14.37 4.56 13.79
CA LEU A 408 -14.87 3.28 14.26
C LEU A 408 -16.38 3.39 14.46
N TRP A 409 -17.09 2.31 14.15
CA TRP A 409 -18.54 2.26 14.28
C TRP A 409 -19.00 0.95 14.91
N SER A 410 -20.18 0.98 15.55
CA SER A 410 -20.84 -0.20 16.09
C SER A 410 -22.36 -0.11 15.96
N LEU A 411 -23.01 -1.27 15.87
CA LEU A 411 -24.45 -1.39 15.82
C LEU A 411 -24.89 -2.73 16.41
N ASN A 412 -25.93 -2.72 17.24
CA ASN A 412 -26.70 -3.91 17.55
C ASN A 412 -27.75 -4.08 16.44
N LEU A 413 -27.41 -4.85 15.42
CA LEU A 413 -28.18 -4.98 14.18
C LEU A 413 -29.39 -5.89 14.40
N PRO A 414 -30.63 -5.41 14.17
CA PRO A 414 -31.82 -6.27 14.19
C PRO A 414 -31.73 -7.35 13.11
N VAL A 415 -32.09 -8.59 13.47
CA VAL A 415 -32.05 -9.74 12.55
C VAL A 415 -33.31 -10.59 12.66
N ASP A 416 -33.68 -11.22 11.55
CA ASP A 416 -34.74 -12.23 11.53
C ASP A 416 -34.23 -13.55 12.14
N LYS A 417 -34.67 -13.84 13.37
CA LYS A 417 -34.33 -15.06 14.12
C LYS A 417 -34.76 -16.35 13.44
N MET A 418 -35.68 -16.30 12.47
CA MET A 418 -36.14 -17.48 11.72
C MET A 418 -35.13 -17.94 10.68
N LYS A 419 -34.18 -17.07 10.29
CA LYS A 419 -33.13 -17.42 9.33
C LYS A 419 -32.01 -18.21 10.01
N LYS A 420 -31.45 -19.20 9.31
CA LYS A 420 -30.26 -19.94 9.77
C LYS A 420 -28.95 -19.21 9.49
N SER A 421 -28.95 -18.35 8.47
CA SER A 421 -27.80 -17.56 8.07
C SER A 421 -28.28 -16.25 7.46
N ILE A 422 -27.49 -15.20 7.63
CA ILE A 422 -27.74 -13.88 7.05
C ILE A 422 -26.46 -13.36 6.38
N GLU A 423 -26.62 -12.37 5.52
CA GLU A 423 -25.51 -11.63 4.93
C GLU A 423 -25.60 -10.17 5.39
N ILE A 424 -24.57 -9.70 6.07
CA ILE A 424 -24.48 -8.35 6.62
C ILE A 424 -23.75 -7.48 5.60
N TRP A 425 -24.34 -6.37 5.19
CA TRP A 425 -23.67 -5.39 4.32
C TRP A 425 -23.41 -4.10 5.08
N VAL A 426 -22.31 -3.42 4.75
CA VAL A 426 -22.01 -2.07 5.25
C VAL A 426 -21.63 -1.13 4.12
N LYS A 427 -22.06 0.13 4.27
CA LYS A 427 -21.63 1.27 3.46
C LYS A 427 -21.48 2.53 4.31
N ALA A 428 -20.54 3.38 3.95
CA ALA A 428 -20.34 4.69 4.58
C ALA A 428 -20.67 5.84 3.63
N VAL A 429 -20.91 7.01 4.22
CA VAL A 429 -21.12 8.29 3.56
C VAL A 429 -20.15 9.30 4.14
N ASP A 430 -19.41 10.01 3.29
CA ASP A 430 -18.50 11.07 3.71
C ASP A 430 -19.16 12.47 3.71
N SER A 431 -18.44 13.49 4.17
CA SER A 431 -18.93 14.87 4.29
C SER A 431 -19.20 15.55 2.95
N GLN A 432 -18.86 14.92 1.83
CA GLN A 432 -19.22 15.35 0.48
C GLN A 432 -20.33 14.48 -0.12
N TYR A 433 -20.95 13.63 0.69
CA TYR A 433 -21.99 12.68 0.29
C TYR A 433 -21.52 11.66 -0.76
N ASN A 434 -20.21 11.45 -0.91
CA ASN A 434 -19.74 10.31 -1.68
C ASN A 434 -20.18 9.03 -0.96
N THR A 435 -20.50 8.01 -1.74
CA THR A 435 -20.96 6.70 -1.26
C THR A 435 -20.19 5.58 -1.93
N GLN A 436 -20.42 4.36 -1.44
CA GLN A 436 -19.80 3.15 -1.96
C GLN A 436 -20.68 2.48 -3.03
N PRO A 437 -20.11 1.88 -4.08
CA PRO A 437 -20.87 1.04 -5.01
C PRO A 437 -21.27 -0.28 -4.34
N GLU A 438 -22.34 -0.91 -4.81
CA GLU A 438 -22.85 -2.15 -4.21
C GLU A 438 -21.95 -3.37 -4.42
N SER A 439 -21.28 -3.46 -5.58
CA SER A 439 -20.49 -4.62 -5.98
C SER A 439 -19.22 -4.23 -6.74
N PHE A 440 -18.26 -5.16 -6.79
CA PHE A 440 -17.02 -4.99 -7.54
C PHE A 440 -17.19 -5.09 -9.05
N LYS A 441 -18.29 -5.68 -9.55
CA LYS A 441 -18.52 -5.94 -10.98
C LYS A 441 -18.26 -4.71 -11.88
N ASN A 442 -18.67 -3.53 -11.43
CA ASN A 442 -18.56 -2.30 -12.22
C ASN A 442 -17.35 -1.42 -11.86
N ILE A 443 -16.57 -1.82 -10.86
CA ILE A 443 -15.35 -1.10 -10.41
C ILE A 443 -14.11 -2.00 -10.40
N TRP A 444 -14.23 -3.22 -10.91
CA TRP A 444 -13.10 -4.15 -11.06
C TRP A 444 -12.02 -3.49 -11.91
N ASN A 445 -10.76 -3.67 -11.54
CA ASN A 445 -9.62 -3.21 -12.32
C ASN A 445 -8.46 -4.20 -12.20
N LEU A 446 -7.63 -4.29 -13.23
CA LEU A 446 -6.59 -5.32 -13.36
C LEU A 446 -5.56 -5.40 -12.21
N ARG A 447 -5.41 -4.35 -11.39
CA ARG A 447 -4.50 -4.30 -10.23
C ARG A 447 -5.19 -4.56 -8.89
N GLY A 448 -6.51 -4.56 -8.84
CA GLY A 448 -7.23 -4.67 -7.58
C GLY A 448 -6.99 -3.51 -6.63
N PHE A 449 -7.01 -2.28 -7.13
CA PHE A 449 -6.95 -1.07 -6.30
C PHE A 449 -8.32 -0.45 -6.11
N LEU A 450 -8.43 0.51 -5.17
CA LEU A 450 -9.65 1.28 -4.93
C LEU A 450 -10.85 0.39 -4.58
N CYS A 451 -10.61 -0.67 -3.79
CA CYS A 451 -11.66 -1.62 -3.44
C CYS A 451 -12.63 -1.02 -2.41
N ASN A 452 -13.68 -0.36 -2.88
CA ASN A 452 -14.61 0.38 -2.03
C ASN A 452 -16.07 -0.06 -2.17
N ALA A 453 -16.37 -1.21 -2.78
CA ALA A 453 -17.74 -1.72 -2.79
C ALA A 453 -18.24 -2.04 -1.37
N TYR A 454 -19.56 -2.25 -1.19
CA TYR A 454 -20.11 -2.69 0.09
C TYR A 454 -19.35 -3.93 0.60
N HIS A 455 -18.91 -3.89 1.85
CA HIS A 455 -18.33 -5.08 2.47
C HIS A 455 -19.46 -6.00 2.92
N LYS A 456 -19.38 -7.27 2.53
CA LYS A 456 -20.44 -8.26 2.77
C LYS A 456 -19.89 -9.42 3.60
N VAL A 457 -20.51 -9.69 4.75
CA VAL A 457 -20.11 -10.79 5.65
C VAL A 457 -21.28 -11.72 5.87
N LYS A 458 -21.14 -12.97 5.43
CA LYS A 458 -22.09 -14.04 5.71
C LYS A 458 -21.82 -14.64 7.09
N VAL A 459 -22.86 -14.84 7.89
CA VAL A 459 -22.77 -15.43 9.24
C VAL A 459 -23.91 -16.41 9.49
N ASN A 460 -23.70 -17.29 10.46
CA ASN A 460 -24.68 -18.30 10.88
C ASN A 460 -25.36 -17.87 12.17
N LEU A 461 -26.70 -17.85 12.19
CA LEU A 461 -27.48 -17.54 13.39
C LEU A 461 -27.60 -18.79 14.27
N GLY A 462 -27.27 -18.63 15.54
CA GLY A 462 -27.04 -19.70 16.51
C GLY A 462 -28.26 -20.21 17.25
#